data_AF-A0A7S0PSL1-F1
#
_entry.id   AF-A0A7S0PSL1-F1
#
_cell.length_a   1.000
_cell.length_b   1.000
_cell.length_c   1.000
_cell.angle_alpha   90.00
_cell.angle_beta   90.00
_cell.angle_gamma   90.00
#
_symmetry.space_group_name_H-M   'P 1'
#
loop_
_entity.id
_entity.type
_entity.pdbx_description
1 polymer ?
#
loop_
_entity_poly.entity_id
_entity_poly.type
_entity_poly.pdbx_seq_one_letter_code
_entity_poly.pdbx_strand_id
1 'polypeptide(L)'
;MPKLEYRSLRFEEEYIEDTGDDGLFFQEAMVVNYPGADVPFTRIVEYKHVPNQPEGRHERPGTLIAREYSSAEGEPYYPVPNPENRALYERYAELAAKEEGVAFVGRLASYKYFNMDEAILNALEVFDNFVETGALDPKRAPAEFGAA
;
A
#
# COMPACT_ATOMS: atom_id res chain seq x y z
N MET A 1 -2.17 -14.06 -21.29
CA MET A 1 -2.87 -14.40 -20.02
C MET A 1 -3.67 -13.18 -19.60
N PRO A 2 -4.82 -13.35 -18.90
CA PRO A 2 -5.63 -12.21 -18.46
C PRO A 2 -4.90 -11.40 -17.37
N LYS A 3 -5.34 -10.16 -17.16
CA LYS A 3 -4.81 -9.27 -16.12
C LYS A 3 -5.16 -9.82 -14.73
N LEU A 4 -4.20 -9.84 -13.80
CA LEU A 4 -4.47 -10.06 -12.38
C LEU A 4 -5.33 -8.93 -11.81
N GLU A 5 -6.35 -9.26 -11.05
CA GLU A 5 -7.21 -8.23 -10.46
C GLU A 5 -6.48 -7.52 -9.31
N TYR A 6 -6.63 -6.20 -9.27
CA TYR A 6 -6.17 -5.36 -8.18
C TYR A 6 -7.28 -4.36 -7.85
N ARG A 7 -7.39 -4.00 -6.57
CA ARG A 7 -8.12 -2.80 -6.16
C ARG A 7 -7.21 -1.59 -6.29
N SER A 8 -7.80 -0.55 -6.83
CA SER A 8 -7.22 0.77 -6.97
C SER A 8 -7.80 1.71 -5.92
N LEU A 9 -7.15 2.86 -5.75
CA LEU A 9 -7.62 3.96 -4.93
C LEU A 9 -7.67 5.23 -5.77
N ARG A 10 -8.66 6.07 -5.49
CA ARG A 10 -8.73 7.44 -5.98
C ARG A 10 -8.71 8.37 -4.79
N PHE A 11 -7.81 9.34 -4.81
CA PHE A 11 -7.64 10.34 -3.76
C PHE A 11 -8.27 11.64 -4.22
N GLU A 12 -9.13 12.22 -3.39
CA GLU A 12 -9.59 13.59 -3.55
C GLU A 12 -9.04 14.43 -2.40
N GLU A 13 -8.09 15.30 -2.73
CA GLU A 13 -7.47 16.22 -1.78
C GLU A 13 -8.27 17.53 -1.70
N GLU A 14 -8.49 18.01 -0.48
CA GLU A 14 -9.20 19.26 -0.23
C GLU A 14 -8.52 20.02 0.90
N TYR A 15 -8.26 21.31 0.69
CA TYR A 15 -7.82 22.21 1.76
C TYR A 15 -9.05 22.82 2.46
N ILE A 16 -9.15 22.61 3.77
CA ILE A 16 -10.23 23.11 4.61
C ILE A 16 -9.71 24.32 5.38
N GLU A 17 -10.25 25.50 5.05
CA GLU A 17 -9.93 26.75 5.78
C GLU A 17 -10.62 26.81 7.14
N ASP A 18 -11.92 26.50 7.17
CA ASP A 18 -12.74 26.50 8.38
C ASP A 18 -12.91 25.06 8.90
N THR A 19 -12.19 24.76 9.99
CA THR A 19 -12.19 23.44 10.63
C THR A 19 -13.07 23.37 11.87
N GLY A 20 -13.86 24.42 12.15
CA GLY A 20 -14.73 24.50 13.32
C GLY A 20 -14.07 25.19 14.52
N ASP A 21 -14.42 24.73 15.73
CA ASP A 21 -14.28 25.51 16.97
C ASP A 21 -12.84 25.93 17.33
N ASP A 22 -11.82 25.11 17.04
CA ASP A 22 -10.41 25.46 17.27
C ASP A 22 -9.72 26.06 16.05
N GLY A 23 -10.29 25.90 14.85
CA GLY A 23 -9.71 26.32 13.58
C GLY A 23 -8.43 25.57 13.19
N LEU A 24 -8.09 24.47 13.87
CA LEU A 24 -6.83 23.74 13.69
C LEU A 24 -7.01 22.39 13.00
N PHE A 25 -7.93 21.53 13.44
CA PHE A 25 -8.03 20.16 12.92
C PHE A 25 -9.43 19.85 12.42
N PHE A 26 -9.52 19.20 11.26
CA PHE A 26 -10.81 18.80 10.68
C PHE A 26 -11.41 17.59 11.40
N GLN A 27 -10.57 16.69 11.89
CA GLN A 27 -10.98 15.46 12.57
C GLN A 27 -10.05 15.10 13.73
N GLU A 28 -10.53 14.28 14.67
CA GLU A 28 -9.82 13.94 15.92
C GLU A 28 -8.52 13.14 15.72
N ALA A 29 -8.36 12.47 14.57
CA ALA A 29 -7.24 11.57 14.31
C ALA A 29 -6.76 11.65 12.86
N MET A 30 -5.51 11.24 12.62
CA MET A 30 -4.93 11.20 11.27
C MET A 30 -5.81 10.44 10.27
N VAL A 31 -6.42 9.34 10.70
CA VAL A 31 -7.28 8.50 9.85
C VAL A 31 -8.59 8.25 10.56
N VAL A 32 -9.69 8.65 9.92
CA VAL A 32 -11.06 8.34 10.38
C VAL A 32 -11.75 7.52 9.31
N ASN A 33 -12.17 6.30 9.67
CA ASN A 33 -12.84 5.37 8.77
C ASN A 33 -14.35 5.60 8.76
N TYR A 34 -14.97 5.47 7.59
CA TYR A 34 -16.40 5.62 7.38
C TYR A 34 -16.96 4.29 6.86
N PRO A 35 -17.42 3.38 7.75
CA PRO A 35 -17.85 2.04 7.36
C PRO A 35 -19.27 1.98 6.76
N GLY A 36 -20.01 3.10 6.80
CA GLY A 36 -21.38 3.19 6.28
C GLY A 36 -21.40 3.03 4.75
N ALA A 37 -22.28 2.17 4.25
CA ALA A 37 -22.43 1.94 2.80
C ALA A 37 -23.05 3.13 2.04
N ASP A 38 -23.63 4.07 2.78
CA ASP A 38 -24.17 5.34 2.29
C ASP A 38 -23.09 6.42 2.08
N VAL A 39 -21.87 6.19 2.58
CA VAL A 39 -20.73 7.09 2.39
C VAL A 39 -19.90 6.60 1.19
N PRO A 40 -19.61 7.46 0.20
CA PRO A 40 -18.96 7.03 -1.04
C PRO A 40 -17.44 6.77 -0.92
N PHE A 41 -16.79 7.26 0.14
CA PHE A 41 -15.37 7.06 0.44
C PHE A 41 -15.18 6.17 1.67
N THR A 42 -14.04 5.49 1.77
CA THR A 42 -13.77 4.55 2.87
C THR A 42 -13.21 5.23 4.12
N ARG A 43 -12.46 6.32 3.94
CA ARG A 43 -11.84 7.09 5.03
C ARG A 43 -11.42 8.48 4.59
N ILE A 44 -11.16 9.32 5.59
CA ILE A 44 -10.50 10.62 5.43
C ILE A 44 -9.16 10.56 6.15
N VAL A 45 -8.10 11.01 5.45
CA VAL A 45 -6.76 11.19 6.00
C VAL A 45 -6.49 12.67 6.18
N GLU A 46 -6.14 13.09 7.39
CA GLU A 46 -5.71 14.45 7.69
C GLU A 46 -4.21 14.45 8.03
N TYR A 47 -3.39 14.90 7.09
CA TYR A 47 -1.93 14.81 7.20
C TYR A 47 -1.32 15.70 8.30
N LYS A 48 -2.08 16.69 8.79
CA LYS A 48 -1.65 17.56 9.88
C LYS A 48 -1.39 16.81 11.20
N HIS A 49 -1.96 15.62 11.37
CA HIS A 49 -1.70 14.74 12.52
C HIS A 49 -0.38 13.96 12.43
N VAL A 50 0.29 13.94 11.27
CA VAL A 50 1.53 13.18 11.09
C VAL A 50 2.61 13.71 12.06
N PRO A 51 3.40 12.84 12.71
CA PRO A 51 4.48 13.29 13.58
C PRO A 51 5.60 13.97 12.79
N ASN A 52 6.41 14.79 13.47
CA ASN A 52 7.55 15.53 12.88
C ASN A 52 7.14 16.55 11.80
N GLN A 53 5.96 17.15 11.94
CA GLN A 53 5.59 18.32 11.15
C GLN A 53 6.53 19.50 11.44
N PRO A 54 6.74 20.40 10.46
CA PRO A 54 7.47 21.64 10.70
C PRO A 54 6.89 22.42 11.89
N GLU A 55 7.77 23.10 12.63
CA GLU A 55 7.38 23.89 13.80
C GLU A 55 6.27 24.89 13.47
N GLY A 56 5.28 25.02 14.36
CA GLY A 56 4.14 25.91 14.17
C GLY A 56 3.06 25.36 13.23
N ARG A 57 3.22 24.15 12.65
CA ARG A 57 2.24 23.61 11.69
C ARG A 57 0.91 23.27 12.36
N HIS A 58 0.92 22.72 13.58
CA HIS A 58 -0.30 22.30 14.28
C HIS A 58 -1.14 23.51 14.71
N GLU A 59 -0.50 24.66 14.95
CA GLU A 59 -1.11 25.91 15.41
C GLU A 59 -1.60 26.81 14.26
N ARG A 60 -1.19 26.52 13.01
CA ARG A 60 -1.62 27.30 11.84
C ARG A 60 -3.04 26.93 11.44
N PRO A 61 -3.96 27.89 11.22
CA PRO A 61 -5.32 27.60 10.81
C PRO A 61 -5.42 26.80 9.52
N GLY A 62 -6.49 26.02 9.42
CA GLY A 62 -6.81 25.17 8.28
C GLY A 62 -5.93 23.93 8.16
N THR A 63 -6.34 23.04 7.26
CA THR A 63 -5.74 21.71 7.11
C THR A 63 -5.96 21.13 5.71
N LEU A 64 -5.11 20.17 5.31
CA LEU A 64 -5.29 19.39 4.09
C LEU A 64 -5.82 18.01 4.45
N ILE A 65 -6.94 17.63 3.85
CA ILE A 65 -7.49 16.28 3.96
C ILE A 65 -7.44 15.56 2.61
N ALA A 66 -7.42 14.24 2.63
CA ALA A 66 -7.65 13.38 1.48
C ALA A 66 -8.80 12.41 1.76
N ARG A 67 -9.82 12.40 0.89
CA ARG A 67 -10.86 11.37 0.88
C ARG A 67 -10.41 10.23 -0.03
N GLU A 68 -10.43 9.01 0.50
CA GLU A 68 -10.04 7.81 -0.23
C GLU A 68 -11.26 7.04 -0.76
N TYR A 69 -11.33 6.85 -2.07
CA TYR A 69 -12.38 6.08 -2.74
C TYR A 69 -11.81 4.77 -3.27
N SER A 70 -12.47 3.65 -2.97
CA SER A 70 -12.12 2.37 -3.58
C SER A 70 -12.52 2.36 -5.05
N SER A 71 -11.64 1.84 -5.91
CA SER A 71 -11.88 1.73 -7.35
C SER A 71 -11.48 0.35 -7.87
N ALA A 72 -12.16 -0.11 -8.92
CA ALA A 72 -11.74 -1.27 -9.71
C ALA A 72 -10.74 -0.88 -10.83
N GLU A 73 -10.61 0.42 -11.10
CA GLU A 73 -9.82 0.98 -12.19
C GLU A 73 -8.75 1.95 -11.67
N GLY A 74 -7.60 1.99 -12.36
CA GLY A 74 -6.45 2.81 -11.99
C GLY A 74 -5.23 1.99 -11.57
N GLU A 75 -4.37 2.58 -10.75
CA GLU A 75 -3.13 1.98 -10.29
C GLU A 75 -3.38 0.78 -9.36
N PRO A 76 -2.59 -0.31 -9.48
CA PRO A 76 -2.77 -1.48 -8.64
C PRO A 76 -2.24 -1.22 -7.22
N TYR A 77 -3.13 -0.98 -6.25
CA TYR A 77 -2.73 -0.80 -4.85
C TYR A 77 -2.78 -2.10 -4.04
N TYR A 78 -3.88 -2.85 -4.14
CA TYR A 78 -4.11 -4.05 -3.32
C TYR A 78 -4.47 -5.26 -4.19
N PRO A 79 -3.82 -6.43 -4.00
CA PRO A 79 -4.24 -7.66 -4.67
C PRO A 79 -5.65 -8.05 -4.21
N VAL A 80 -6.40 -8.75 -5.07
CA VAL A 80 -7.74 -9.26 -4.74
C VAL A 80 -7.63 -10.75 -4.40
N PRO A 81 -7.66 -11.13 -3.10
CA PRO A 81 -7.48 -12.52 -2.70
C PRO A 81 -8.75 -13.34 -3.03
N ASN A 82 -8.69 -14.10 -4.11
CA ASN A 82 -9.69 -15.12 -4.46
C ASN A 82 -9.02 -16.31 -5.16
N PRO A 83 -9.69 -17.48 -5.24
CA PRO A 83 -9.13 -18.68 -5.87
C PRO A 83 -8.73 -18.46 -7.34
N GLU A 84 -9.49 -17.66 -8.09
CA GLU A 84 -9.27 -17.41 -9.50
C GLU A 84 -7.98 -16.61 -9.76
N ASN A 85 -7.76 -15.53 -9.02
CA ASN A 85 -6.54 -14.71 -9.09
C ASN A 85 -5.34 -15.47 -8.54
N ARG A 86 -5.53 -16.33 -7.53
CA ARG A 86 -4.45 -17.20 -7.04
C ARG A 86 -3.98 -18.17 -8.12
N ALA A 87 -4.89 -18.89 -8.75
CA ALA A 87 -4.55 -19.81 -9.83
C ALA A 87 -3.93 -19.08 -11.04
N LEU A 88 -4.40 -17.87 -11.33
CA LEU A 88 -3.80 -17.02 -12.36
C LEU A 88 -2.38 -16.57 -11.98
N TYR A 89 -2.16 -16.15 -10.74
CA TYR A 89 -0.84 -15.76 -10.25
C TYR A 89 0.15 -16.93 -10.27
N GLU A 90 -0.27 -18.13 -9.87
CA GLU A 90 0.57 -19.34 -9.93
C GLU A 90 1.11 -19.58 -11.36
N ARG A 91 0.28 -19.37 -12.38
CA ARG A 91 0.72 -19.44 -13.79
C ARG A 91 1.71 -18.34 -14.17
N TYR A 92 1.56 -17.13 -13.65
CA TYR A 92 2.54 -16.05 -13.84
C TYR A 92 3.86 -16.37 -13.12
N ALA A 93 3.80 -16.92 -11.91
CA ALA A 93 4.96 -17.32 -11.14
C ALA A 93 5.75 -18.44 -11.83
N GLU A 94 5.06 -19.42 -12.44
CA GLU A 94 5.70 -20.47 -13.26
C GLU A 94 6.45 -19.92 -14.49
N LEU A 95 5.98 -18.80 -15.06
CA LEU A 95 6.71 -18.13 -16.15
C LEU A 95 7.88 -17.32 -15.60
N ALA A 96 7.65 -16.55 -14.53
CA ALA A 96 8.70 -15.77 -13.87
C ALA A 96 9.88 -16.65 -13.44
N ALA A 97 9.63 -17.87 -12.96
CA ALA A 97 10.66 -18.83 -12.57
C ALA A 97 11.53 -19.34 -13.74
N LYS A 98 11.10 -19.14 -14.99
CA LYS A 98 11.86 -19.51 -16.20
C LYS A 98 12.67 -18.36 -16.78
N GLU A 99 12.47 -17.14 -16.30
CA GLU A 99 13.19 -15.97 -16.79
C GLU A 99 14.59 -15.90 -16.15
N GLU A 100 15.61 -16.11 -16.97
CA GLU A 100 17.00 -16.10 -16.52
C GLU A 100 17.50 -14.67 -16.29
N GLY A 101 18.24 -14.47 -15.18
CA GLY A 101 18.85 -13.17 -14.87
C GLY A 101 17.86 -12.08 -14.41
N VAL A 102 16.61 -12.45 -14.10
CA VAL A 102 15.57 -11.52 -13.62
C VAL A 102 15.10 -11.93 -12.23
N ALA A 103 15.08 -10.98 -11.30
CA ALA A 103 14.47 -11.16 -9.98
C ALA A 103 13.15 -10.38 -9.89
N PHE A 104 12.08 -11.05 -9.48
CA PHE A 104 10.75 -10.46 -9.29
C PHE A 104 10.51 -10.19 -7.79
N VAL A 105 10.56 -8.93 -7.37
CA VAL A 105 10.60 -8.53 -5.96
C VAL A 105 9.51 -7.50 -5.63
N GLY A 106 8.93 -7.62 -4.43
CA GLY A 106 7.98 -6.65 -3.88
C GLY A 106 6.50 -6.96 -4.14
N ARG A 107 5.63 -6.08 -3.63
CA ARG A 107 4.15 -6.26 -3.57
C ARG A 107 3.53 -6.69 -4.91
N LEU A 108 3.82 -5.96 -5.97
CA LEU A 108 3.22 -6.19 -7.29
C LEU A 108 3.78 -7.42 -7.98
N ALA A 109 5.08 -7.66 -7.84
CA ALA A 109 5.76 -8.78 -8.45
C ALA A 109 5.35 -10.11 -7.80
N SER A 110 5.14 -10.11 -6.49
CA SER A 110 4.74 -11.29 -5.72
C SER A 110 3.23 -11.47 -5.53
N TYR A 111 2.40 -10.57 -6.08
CA TYR A 111 0.94 -10.55 -5.86
C TYR A 111 0.54 -10.70 -4.38
N LYS A 112 1.28 -10.02 -3.49
CA LYS A 112 1.14 -10.13 -2.03
C LYS A 112 0.92 -8.78 -1.41
N TYR A 113 0.09 -8.72 -0.39
CA TYR A 113 -0.04 -7.53 0.43
C TYR A 113 1.18 -7.46 1.36
N PHE A 114 2.17 -6.62 1.01
CA PHE A 114 3.27 -6.26 1.89
C PHE A 114 3.07 -4.90 2.56
N ASN A 115 3.38 -4.80 3.84
CA ASN A 115 3.76 -3.55 4.49
C ASN A 115 5.17 -3.11 4.03
N MET A 116 5.59 -1.90 4.41
CA MET A 116 6.87 -1.34 3.96
C MET A 116 8.08 -2.15 4.46
N ASP A 117 8.04 -2.60 5.71
CA ASP A 117 9.07 -3.42 6.34
C ASP A 117 9.22 -4.78 5.65
N GLU A 118 8.12 -5.43 5.29
CA GLU A 118 8.14 -6.70 4.56
C GLU A 118 8.68 -6.53 3.13
N ALA A 119 8.35 -5.42 2.46
CA ALA A 119 8.90 -5.11 1.14
C ALA A 119 10.41 -4.83 1.19
N ILE A 120 10.88 -4.12 2.23
CA ILE A 120 12.32 -3.89 2.47
C ILE A 120 13.01 -5.22 2.73
N LEU A 121 12.46 -6.04 3.64
CA LEU A 121 13.01 -7.35 3.96
C LEU A 121 13.06 -8.25 2.73
N ASN A 122 12.03 -8.24 1.88
CA ASN A 122 12.01 -9.00 0.63
C ASN A 122 13.18 -8.65 -0.27
N ALA A 123 13.47 -7.36 -0.44
CA ALA A 123 14.57 -6.89 -1.26
C ALA A 123 15.93 -7.29 -0.66
N LEU A 124 16.09 -7.16 0.65
CA LEU A 124 17.33 -7.55 1.34
C LEU A 124 17.59 -9.06 1.26
N GLU A 125 16.56 -9.90 1.44
CA GLU A 125 16.70 -11.36 1.34
C GLU A 125 17.15 -11.82 -0.05
N VAL A 126 16.67 -11.16 -1.11
CA VAL A 126 17.11 -11.42 -2.49
C VAL A 126 18.54 -10.94 -2.69
N PHE A 127 18.86 -9.72 -2.26
CA PHE A 127 20.18 -9.15 -2.41
C PHE A 127 21.25 -9.96 -1.67
N ASP A 128 21.00 -10.34 -0.43
CA ASP A 128 21.93 -11.11 0.38
C ASP A 128 22.16 -12.51 -0.20
N ASN A 129 21.13 -13.16 -0.75
CA ASN A 129 21.30 -14.45 -1.43
C ASN A 129 22.15 -14.31 -2.69
N PHE A 130 21.90 -13.25 -3.48
CA PHE A 130 22.66 -12.97 -4.68
C PHE A 130 24.14 -12.72 -4.38
N VAL A 131 24.46 -11.96 -3.33
CA VAL A 131 25.84 -11.70 -2.93
C VAL A 131 26.54 -12.99 -2.46
N GLU A 132 25.85 -13.87 -1.75
CA GLU A 132 26.44 -15.10 -1.18
C GLU A 132 26.56 -16.25 -2.18
N THR A 133 25.55 -16.45 -3.02
CA THR A 133 25.41 -17.65 -3.85
C THR A 133 25.28 -17.35 -5.35
N GLY A 134 25.04 -16.09 -5.71
CA GLY A 134 24.68 -15.67 -7.08
C GLY A 134 23.22 -15.95 -7.43
N ALA A 135 22.42 -16.50 -6.51
CA ALA A 135 21.01 -16.82 -6.74
C ALA A 135 20.12 -15.57 -6.61
N LEU A 136 19.07 -15.48 -7.44
CA LEU A 136 18.19 -14.31 -7.53
C LEU A 136 16.85 -14.49 -6.79
N ASP A 137 16.67 -15.61 -6.10
CA ASP A 137 15.57 -15.87 -5.19
C ASP A 137 15.89 -15.39 -3.76
N PRO A 138 14.88 -15.08 -2.92
CA PRO A 138 15.11 -14.69 -1.54
C PRO A 138 15.53 -15.91 -0.70
N LYS A 139 16.42 -15.72 0.30
CA LYS A 139 16.82 -16.81 1.21
C LYS A 139 15.64 -17.42 1.96
N ARG A 140 14.70 -16.59 2.39
CA ARG A 140 13.42 -16.99 3.00
C ARG A 140 12.25 -16.60 2.12
N ALA A 141 11.24 -17.45 2.04
CA ALA A 141 10.08 -17.16 1.22
C ALA A 141 9.29 -15.98 1.80
N PRO A 142 8.68 -15.11 0.98
CA PRO A 142 7.93 -13.97 1.52
C PRO A 142 6.67 -14.32 2.33
N ALA A 143 6.30 -15.59 2.41
CA ALA A 143 5.25 -16.05 3.31
C ALA A 143 5.75 -16.21 4.77
N GLU A 144 7.07 -16.15 4.96
CA GLU A 144 7.76 -16.27 6.25
C GLU A 144 8.15 -14.89 6.80
N PHE A 145 7.71 -13.80 6.15
CA PHE A 145 7.92 -12.44 6.64
C PHE A 145 6.84 -12.08 7.66
N GLY A 146 7.23 -11.39 8.74
CA GLY A 146 6.33 -11.05 9.85
C GLY A 146 6.34 -12.06 10.99
N ALA A 147 5.81 -11.65 12.15
CA ALA A 147 5.62 -12.53 13.30
C ALA A 147 4.33 -13.36 13.11
N ALA A 148 4.38 -14.63 13.53
CA ALA A 148 3.22 -15.50 13.67
C ALA A 148 2.15 -14.91 14.61
#